data_AF-A0A7C3H4D8-F1
#
_entry.id   AF-A0A7C3H4D8-F1
#
_cell.length_a   1.000
_cell.length_b   1.000
_cell.length_c   1.000
_cell.angle_alpha   90.00
_cell.angle_beta   90.00
_cell.angle_gamma   90.00
#
_symmetry.space_group_name_H-M   'P 1'
#
loop_
_entity.id
_entity.type
_entity.pdbx_description
1 polymer ?
#
loop_
_entity_poly.entity_id
_entity_poly.type
_entity_poly.pdbx_seq_one_letter_code
_entity_poly.pdbx_strand_id
1 'polypeptide(L)'
;MNLDIRKLVSALILPTVLLSLSYFFLPQLSKPLPHALDLILPYLPFIIFITGMILSWIFHHSREFNLFLLLTIIYISLSKYIWDTGLKVDSQLAYLLLVALVPINYLLNLLLRERGILNQYGIRRFVFLAIQLYCVAWILEHPYSPIKEALTSSYFKYHYFKLTSISQPLIIT
;
A
#
# COMPACT_ATOMS: atom_id res chain seq x y z
N MET A 1 -11.60 -29.38 1.62
CA MET A 1 -12.17 -28.02 1.76
C MET A 1 -13.28 -27.90 0.74
N ASN A 2 -14.55 -28.06 1.14
CA ASN A 2 -15.68 -27.96 0.22
C ASN A 2 -15.89 -26.48 -0.12
N LEU A 3 -15.61 -26.09 -1.36
CA LEU A 3 -15.77 -24.71 -1.81
C LEU A 3 -17.25 -24.44 -2.06
N ASP A 4 -17.89 -23.73 -1.12
CA ASP A 4 -19.24 -23.20 -1.29
C ASP A 4 -19.23 -22.14 -2.39
N ILE A 5 -19.59 -22.52 -3.62
CA ILE A 5 -19.65 -21.65 -4.79
C ILE A 5 -20.51 -20.40 -4.51
N ARG A 6 -21.59 -20.54 -3.74
CA ARG A 6 -22.45 -19.41 -3.33
C ARG A 6 -21.71 -18.37 -2.49
N LYS A 7 -20.81 -18.80 -1.59
CA LYS A 7 -20.01 -17.88 -0.76
C LYS A 7 -18.96 -17.15 -1.59
N LEU A 8 -18.33 -17.86 -2.53
CA LEU A 8 -17.39 -17.25 -3.49
C LEU A 8 -18.09 -16.18 -4.34
N VAL A 9 -19.27 -16.49 -4.89
CA VAL A 9 -20.06 -15.53 -5.66
C VAL A 9 -20.45 -14.33 -4.79
N SER A 10 -20.93 -14.54 -3.57
CA SER A 10 -21.26 -13.41 -2.67
C SER A 10 -20.04 -12.54 -2.32
N ALA A 11 -18.86 -13.15 -2.16
CA ALA A 11 -17.62 -12.43 -1.89
C ALA A 11 -17.13 -11.64 -3.12
N LEU A 12 -17.44 -12.09 -4.33
CA LEU A 12 -17.05 -11.44 -5.58
C LEU A 12 -18.00 -10.30 -6.01
N ILE A 13 -19.28 -10.37 -5.63
CA ILE A 13 -20.28 -9.37 -6.00
C ILE A 13 -19.89 -7.97 -5.48
N LEU A 14 -19.46 -7.88 -4.23
CA LEU A 14 -19.10 -6.59 -3.63
C LEU A 14 -17.96 -5.87 -4.40
N PRO A 15 -16.78 -6.47 -4.63
CA PRO A 15 -15.71 -5.82 -5.38
C PRO A 15 -16.07 -5.57 -6.85
N THR A 16 -16.82 -6.47 -7.50
CA THR A 16 -17.24 -6.25 -8.91
C THR A 16 -18.20 -5.09 -9.05
N VAL A 17 -19.18 -4.95 -8.14
CA VAL A 17 -20.10 -3.81 -8.12
C VAL A 17 -19.33 -2.51 -7.83
N LEU A 18 -18.42 -2.51 -6.86
CA LEU A 18 -17.58 -1.34 -6.54
C LEU A 18 -16.70 -0.91 -7.73
N LEU A 19 -16.08 -1.86 -8.43
CA LEU A 19 -15.26 -1.57 -9.62
C LEU A 19 -16.12 -1.06 -10.78
N SER A 20 -17.29 -1.66 -11.00
CA SER A 20 -18.22 -1.23 -12.04
C SER A 20 -18.75 0.18 -11.77
N LEU A 21 -19.10 0.50 -10.52
CA LEU A 21 -19.50 1.83 -10.12
C LEU A 21 -18.35 2.82 -10.35
N SER A 22 -17.15 2.49 -9.86
CA SER A 22 -15.97 3.33 -10.06
C SER A 22 -15.74 3.66 -11.54
N TYR A 23 -15.83 2.67 -12.43
CA TYR A 23 -15.72 2.86 -13.87
C TYR A 23 -16.80 3.78 -14.43
N PHE A 24 -18.06 3.62 -13.99
CA PHE A 24 -19.16 4.47 -14.41
C PHE A 24 -19.00 5.94 -14.01
N PHE A 25 -18.34 6.20 -12.87
CA PHE A 25 -18.08 7.55 -12.37
C PHE A 25 -16.83 8.21 -12.97
N LEU A 26 -15.94 7.46 -13.66
CA LEU A 26 -14.73 8.01 -14.29
C LEU A 26 -14.99 9.21 -15.24
N PRO A 27 -15.98 9.20 -16.14
CA PRO A 27 -16.24 10.33 -17.04
C PRO A 27 -16.66 11.61 -16.30
N GLN A 28 -17.18 11.47 -15.07
CA GLN A 28 -17.63 12.61 -14.26
C GLN A 28 -16.44 13.31 -13.57
N LEU A 29 -15.36 12.58 -13.31
CA LEU A 29 -14.09 13.11 -12.80
C LEU A 29 -13.33 13.93 -13.86
N SER A 30 -13.64 13.78 -15.16
CA SER A 30 -13.02 14.58 -16.23
C SER A 30 -13.56 16.01 -16.33
N LYS A 31 -14.65 16.32 -15.61
CA LYS A 31 -15.18 17.69 -15.51
C LYS A 31 -14.36 18.45 -14.47
N PRO A 32 -14.10 19.76 -14.66
CA PRO A 32 -13.40 20.56 -13.66
C PRO A 32 -14.14 20.43 -12.33
N LEU A 33 -13.44 19.91 -11.32
CA LEU A 33 -14.03 19.68 -10.03
C LEU A 33 -14.39 21.03 -9.38
N PRO A 34 -15.47 21.10 -8.60
CA PRO A 34 -15.71 22.20 -7.69
C PRO A 34 -14.47 22.45 -6.83
N HIS A 35 -14.06 23.70 -6.66
CA HIS A 35 -12.86 24.09 -5.90
C HIS A 35 -12.80 23.48 -4.49
N ALA A 36 -13.96 23.22 -3.87
CA ALA A 36 -14.05 22.55 -2.58
C ALA A 36 -13.53 21.10 -2.60
N LEU A 37 -13.71 20.36 -3.70
CA LEU A 37 -13.23 18.98 -3.83
C LEU A 37 -11.72 18.91 -4.08
N ASP A 38 -11.15 19.87 -4.81
CA ASP A 38 -9.70 19.95 -5.04
C ASP A 38 -8.92 20.11 -3.73
N LEU A 39 -9.48 20.83 -2.76
CA LEU A 39 -8.88 20.97 -1.42
C LEU A 39 -8.94 19.69 -0.60
N ILE A 40 -9.95 18.84 -0.81
CA ILE A 40 -10.21 17.65 0.02
C ILE A 40 -9.53 16.40 -0.55
N LEU A 41 -9.42 16.30 -1.87
CA LEU A 41 -8.88 15.15 -2.59
C LEU A 41 -7.54 14.62 -2.02
N PRO A 42 -6.52 15.47 -1.73
CA PRO A 42 -5.25 15.00 -1.19
C PRO A 42 -5.36 14.36 0.21
N TYR A 43 -6.40 14.73 0.97
CA TYR A 43 -6.63 14.25 2.34
C TYR A 43 -7.52 13.00 2.39
N LEU A 44 -8.18 12.64 1.29
CA LEU A 44 -9.11 11.52 1.23
C LEU A 44 -8.48 10.17 1.64
N PRO A 45 -7.23 9.83 1.23
CA PRO A 45 -6.57 8.62 1.70
C PRO A 45 -6.36 8.59 3.22
N PHE A 46 -6.03 9.74 3.84
CA PHE A 46 -5.89 9.82 5.29
C PHE A 46 -7.21 9.55 6.02
N ILE A 47 -8.32 10.08 5.50
CA ILE A 47 -9.65 9.83 6.07
C ILE A 47 -9.95 8.32 6.04
N ILE A 48 -9.67 7.64 4.92
CA ILE A 48 -9.86 6.19 4.78
C ILE A 48 -8.97 5.42 5.75
N PHE A 49 -7.69 5.76 5.86
CA PHE A 49 -6.78 5.03 6.74
C PHE A 49 -7.10 5.24 8.22
N ILE A 50 -7.42 6.46 8.63
CA ILE A 50 -7.79 6.77 10.02
C ILE A 50 -9.11 6.08 10.39
N THR A 51 -10.11 6.13 9.52
CA THR A 51 -11.38 5.43 9.76
C THR A 51 -11.16 3.92 9.84
N GLY A 52 -10.35 3.34 8.94
CA GLY A 52 -9.95 1.94 8.98
C GLY A 52 -9.24 1.55 10.27
N MET A 53 -8.33 2.40 10.78
CA MET A 53 -7.67 2.20 12.07
C MET A 53 -8.65 2.23 13.25
N ILE A 54 -9.54 3.23 13.30
CA ILE A 54 -10.54 3.36 14.36
C ILE A 54 -11.45 2.13 14.38
N LEU A 55 -11.93 1.71 13.21
CA LEU A 55 -12.78 0.53 13.07
C LEU A 55 -12.04 -0.73 13.52
N SER A 56 -10.79 -0.90 13.07
CA SER A 56 -9.93 -2.02 13.47
C SER A 56 -9.69 -2.02 14.98
N TRP A 57 -9.57 -0.85 15.59
CA TRP A 57 -9.43 -0.70 17.04
C TRP A 57 -10.67 -1.16 17.79
N ILE A 58 -11.85 -0.68 17.39
CA ILE A 58 -13.14 -1.03 18.01
C ILE A 58 -13.38 -2.54 17.95
N PHE A 59 -13.11 -3.16 16.80
CA PHE A 59 -13.29 -4.59 16.60
C PHE A 59 -12.09 -5.45 17.06
N HIS A 60 -11.06 -4.85 17.66
CA HIS A 60 -9.86 -5.55 18.15
C HIS A 60 -9.09 -6.32 17.05
N HIS A 61 -9.26 -5.87 15.81
CA HIS A 61 -8.70 -6.40 14.57
C HIS A 61 -7.26 -5.91 14.39
N SER A 62 -6.33 -6.52 15.14
CA SER A 62 -4.91 -6.11 15.17
C SER A 62 -4.18 -6.28 13.84
N ARG A 63 -4.65 -7.17 12.96
CA ARG A 63 -4.05 -7.39 11.65
C ARG A 63 -4.32 -6.22 10.72
N GLU A 64 -5.60 -5.84 10.61
CA GLU A 64 -6.07 -4.73 9.80
C GLU A 64 -5.48 -3.41 10.29
N PHE A 65 -5.44 -3.19 11.61
CA PHE A 65 -4.83 -1.99 12.18
C PHE A 65 -3.38 -1.81 11.73
N ASN A 66 -2.58 -2.88 11.79
CA ASN A 66 -1.17 -2.84 11.39
C ASN A 66 -1.00 -2.54 9.89
N LEU A 67 -1.90 -3.08 9.06
CA LEU A 67 -1.90 -2.81 7.62
C LEU A 67 -2.28 -1.36 7.31
N PHE A 68 -3.31 -0.80 7.97
CA PHE A 68 -3.65 0.61 7.82
C PHE A 68 -2.52 1.52 8.31
N LEU A 69 -1.82 1.15 9.38
CA LEU A 69 -0.65 1.88 9.87
C LEU A 69 0.50 1.89 8.87
N LEU A 70 0.82 0.73 8.30
CA LEU A 70 1.80 0.64 7.24
C LEU A 70 1.41 1.49 6.03
N LEU A 71 0.15 1.41 5.56
CA LEU A 71 -0.35 2.17 4.43
C LEU A 71 -0.27 3.69 4.66
N THR A 72 -0.62 4.15 5.86
CA THR A 72 -0.47 5.57 6.24
C THR A 72 0.99 6.01 6.15
N ILE A 73 1.92 5.22 6.68
CA ILE A 73 3.36 5.55 6.65
C ILE A 73 3.86 5.59 5.21
N ILE A 74 3.53 4.58 4.41
CA ILE A 74 3.90 4.52 2.98
C ILE A 74 3.34 5.74 2.24
N TYR A 75 2.07 6.09 2.45
CA TYR A 75 1.46 7.24 1.79
C TYR A 75 2.12 8.57 2.18
N ILE A 76 2.43 8.77 3.47
CA ILE A 76 3.18 9.94 3.93
C ILE A 76 4.57 9.98 3.30
N SER A 77 5.28 8.85 3.29
CA SER A 77 6.60 8.72 2.68
C SER A 77 6.57 9.05 1.19
N LEU A 78 5.61 8.51 0.43
CA LEU A 78 5.49 8.81 -0.99
C LEU A 78 5.11 10.28 -1.23
N SER A 79 4.05 10.75 -0.57
CA SER A 79 3.51 12.09 -0.79
C SER A 79 4.51 13.17 -0.39
N LYS A 80 5.10 13.11 0.81
CA LYS A 80 5.95 14.20 1.32
C LYS A 80 7.42 14.07 0.97
N TYR A 81 7.95 12.85 0.88
CA TYR A 81 9.40 12.64 0.77
C TYR A 81 9.85 12.23 -0.63
N ILE A 82 9.00 11.52 -1.39
CA ILE A 82 9.36 11.03 -2.73
C ILE A 82 8.86 11.99 -3.82
N TRP A 83 7.63 12.49 -3.70
CA TRP A 83 7.00 13.29 -4.77
C TRP A 83 7.12 14.81 -4.58
N ASP A 84 7.15 15.32 -3.35
CA ASP A 84 6.93 16.75 -3.10
C ASP A 84 8.19 17.61 -2.95
N THR A 85 9.42 17.09 -2.73
CA THR A 85 10.73 17.77 -3.03
C THR A 85 11.96 17.18 -2.30
N GLY A 86 13.13 17.28 -2.95
CA GLY A 86 14.36 17.79 -2.32
C GLY A 86 15.38 16.81 -1.72
N LEU A 87 15.03 15.54 -1.51
CA LEU A 87 15.98 14.57 -0.94
C LEU A 87 16.91 13.99 -2.01
N LYS A 88 18.22 13.94 -1.72
CA LYS A 88 19.26 13.23 -2.51
C LYS A 88 19.16 11.70 -2.38
N VAL A 89 17.94 11.18 -2.24
CA VAL A 89 17.68 9.76 -2.05
C VAL A 89 17.14 9.22 -3.37
N ASP A 90 17.57 8.02 -3.74
CA ASP A 90 17.07 7.31 -4.91
C ASP A 90 15.57 7.02 -4.72
N SER A 91 14.73 7.84 -5.35
CA SER A 91 13.27 7.79 -5.25
C SER A 91 12.70 6.45 -5.73
N GLN A 92 13.35 5.82 -6.70
CA GLN A 92 12.97 4.52 -7.23
C GLN A 92 13.26 3.41 -6.22
N LEU A 93 14.44 3.43 -5.61
CA LEU A 93 14.81 2.47 -4.56
C LEU A 93 13.92 2.63 -3.31
N ALA A 94 13.61 3.87 -2.91
CA ALA A 94 12.69 4.15 -1.81
C ALA A 94 11.29 3.59 -2.07
N TYR A 95 10.76 3.83 -3.27
CA TYR A 95 9.46 3.31 -3.67
C TYR A 95 9.44 1.78 -3.66
N LEU A 96 10.44 1.13 -4.27
CA LEU A 96 10.53 -0.33 -4.34
C LEU A 96 10.59 -0.97 -2.96
N LEU A 97 11.42 -0.42 -2.07
CA LEU A 97 11.51 -0.90 -0.69
C LEU A 97 10.17 -0.78 0.01
N LEU A 98 9.55 0.41 0.02
CA LEU A 98 8.28 0.66 0.69
C LEU A 98 7.15 -0.24 0.19
N VAL A 99 7.04 -0.42 -1.12
CA VAL A 99 6.02 -1.30 -1.72
C VAL A 99 6.27 -2.76 -1.34
N ALA A 100 7.53 -3.21 -1.25
CA ALA A 100 7.86 -4.56 -0.81
C ALA A 100 7.43 -4.86 0.64
N LEU A 101 7.35 -3.86 1.53
CA LEU A 101 6.83 -4.07 2.89
C LEU A 101 5.36 -4.51 2.91
N VAL A 102 4.55 -4.10 1.93
CA VAL A 102 3.11 -4.39 1.91
C VAL A 102 2.84 -5.91 1.87
N PRO A 103 3.31 -6.68 0.88
CA PRO A 103 3.09 -8.12 0.84
C PRO A 103 3.77 -8.84 2.00
N ILE A 104 4.94 -8.37 2.47
CA ILE A 104 5.64 -8.97 3.62
C ILE A 104 4.80 -8.84 4.88
N ASN A 105 4.29 -7.64 5.19
CA ASN A 105 3.44 -7.41 6.35
C ASN A 105 2.11 -8.15 6.22
N TYR A 106 1.54 -8.22 5.02
CA TYR A 106 0.33 -9.01 4.79
C TYR A 106 0.55 -10.50 5.12
N LEU A 107 1.63 -11.08 4.60
CA LEU A 107 1.98 -12.49 4.82
C LEU A 107 2.30 -12.78 6.29
N LEU A 108 3.03 -11.90 6.95
CA LEU A 108 3.31 -12.01 8.40
C LEU A 108 2.03 -11.94 9.22
N ASN A 109 1.17 -10.96 8.94
CA ASN A 109 -0.11 -10.83 9.63
C ASN A 109 -1.03 -12.03 9.34
N LEU A 110 -0.91 -12.71 8.20
CA LEU A 110 -1.65 -13.93 7.88
C LEU A 110 -1.18 -15.15 8.67
N LEU A 111 0.14 -15.31 8.84
CA LEU A 111 0.72 -16.42 9.59
C LEU A 111 0.55 -16.28 11.10
N LEU A 112 0.49 -15.04 11.60
CA LEU A 112 0.41 -14.75 13.03
C LEU A 112 -1.03 -14.81 13.53
N ARG A 113 -1.28 -15.66 14.54
CA ARG A 113 -2.58 -15.82 15.19
C ARG A 113 -3.12 -14.48 15.72
N GLU A 114 -4.41 -14.25 15.50
CA GLU A 114 -5.10 -13.04 15.97
C GLU A 114 -5.13 -12.98 17.49
N ARG A 115 -4.52 -11.93 18.05
CA ARG A 115 -4.58 -11.55 19.46
C ARG A 115 -4.69 -10.03 19.49
N GLY A 116 -5.41 -9.49 20.49
CA GLY A 116 -5.77 -8.07 20.55
C GLY A 116 -4.58 -7.10 20.40
N ILE A 117 -4.88 -5.87 20.00
CA ILE A 117 -3.91 -4.83 19.56
C ILE A 117 -2.87 -4.49 20.64
N LEU A 118 -3.31 -4.36 21.90
CA LEU A 118 -2.45 -4.00 23.04
C LEU A 118 -1.82 -5.21 23.75
N ASN A 119 -1.94 -6.41 23.19
CA ASN A 119 -1.29 -7.58 23.76
C ASN A 119 0.22 -7.58 23.43
N GLN A 120 1.03 -8.33 24.18
CA GLN A 120 2.47 -8.50 23.92
C GLN A 120 2.78 -8.87 22.46
N TYR A 121 1.88 -9.64 21.84
CA TYR A 121 1.97 -10.01 20.43
C TYR A 121 1.69 -8.85 19.47
N GLY A 122 0.78 -7.93 19.81
CA GLY A 122 0.51 -6.71 19.05
C GLY A 122 1.69 -5.73 19.13
N ILE A 123 2.24 -5.54 20.33
CA ILE A 123 3.46 -4.72 20.53
C ILE A 123 4.62 -5.26 19.71
N ARG A 124 4.85 -6.58 19.71
CA ARG A 124 5.89 -7.19 18.87
C ARG A 124 5.72 -6.90 17.38
N ARG A 125 4.49 -6.78 16.87
CA ARG A 125 4.23 -6.41 15.47
C ARG A 125 4.62 -4.96 15.19
N PHE A 126 4.31 -4.04 16.11
CA PHE A 126 4.73 -2.64 15.98
C PHE A 126 6.25 -2.51 16.01
N VAL A 127 6.92 -3.22 16.92
CA VAL A 127 8.39 -3.25 16.97
C VAL A 127 8.96 -3.82 15.67
N PHE A 128 8.39 -4.90 15.15
CA PHE A 128 8.84 -5.49 13.90
C PHE A 128 8.66 -4.54 12.71
N LEU A 129 7.51 -3.86 12.62
CA LEU A 129 7.26 -2.84 11.61
C LEU A 129 8.25 -1.66 11.74
N ALA A 130 8.53 -1.20 12.96
CA ALA A 130 9.51 -0.15 13.21
C ALA A 130 10.93 -0.58 12.77
N ILE A 131 11.32 -1.83 13.03
CA ILE A 131 12.59 -2.40 12.56
C ILE A 131 12.63 -2.42 11.02
N GLN A 132 11.55 -2.85 10.36
CA GLN A 132 11.50 -2.85 8.90
C GLN A 132 11.66 -1.45 8.30
N LEU A 133 10.95 -0.45 8.86
CA LEU A 133 11.07 0.94 8.42
C LEU A 133 12.48 1.49 8.68
N TYR A 134 13.09 1.13 9.81
CA TYR A 134 14.47 1.49 10.10
C TYR A 134 15.44 0.86 9.09
N CYS A 135 15.28 -0.42 8.74
CA CYS A 135 16.07 -1.07 7.70
C CYS A 135 15.92 -0.36 6.35
N VAL A 136 14.70 0.06 5.98
CA VAL A 136 14.48 0.84 4.75
C VAL A 136 15.23 2.16 4.80
N ALA A 137 15.10 2.92 5.89
CA ALA A 137 15.82 4.19 6.06
C ALA A 137 17.34 4.00 5.99
N TRP A 138 17.86 2.95 6.63
CA TRP A 138 19.29 2.63 6.62
C TRP A 138 19.82 2.27 5.23
N ILE A 139 19.08 1.45 4.46
CA ILE A 139 19.44 1.10 3.08
C ILE A 139 19.40 2.34 2.17
N LEU A 140 18.46 3.27 2.41
CA LEU A 140 18.36 4.50 1.63
C LEU A 140 19.53 5.46 1.91
N GLU A 141 20.06 5.48 3.12
CA GLU A 141 21.23 6.27 3.49
C GLU A 141 22.53 5.64 2.97
N HIS A 142 22.61 4.31 2.96
CA HIS A 142 23.77 3.53 2.50
C HIS A 142 23.39 2.65 1.30
N PRO A 143 23.24 3.23 0.10
CA PRO A 143 22.77 2.50 -1.07
C PRO A 143 23.76 1.38 -1.45
N TYR A 144 23.36 0.14 -1.16
CA TYR A 144 24.13 -1.06 -1.48
C TYR A 144 23.76 -1.52 -2.89
N SER A 145 24.71 -1.48 -3.83
CA SER A 145 24.52 -1.84 -5.26
C SER A 145 23.78 -3.18 -5.47
N PRO A 146 24.12 -4.28 -4.75
CA PRO A 146 23.45 -5.58 -4.93
C PRO A 146 21.95 -5.58 -4.61
N ILE A 147 21.53 -4.77 -3.63
CA ILE A 147 20.11 -4.72 -3.21
C ILE A 147 19.30 -4.00 -4.29
N LYS A 148 19.86 -2.92 -4.84
CA LYS A 148 19.27 -2.20 -5.96
C LYS A 148 19.15 -3.11 -7.19
N GLU A 149 20.20 -3.87 -7.50
CA GLU A 149 20.20 -4.81 -8.62
C GLU A 149 19.20 -5.95 -8.41
N ALA A 150 19.10 -6.54 -7.22
CA ALA A 150 18.11 -7.59 -6.96
C ALA A 150 16.66 -7.08 -7.10
N LEU A 151 16.37 -5.89 -6.57
CA LEU A 151 15.03 -5.27 -6.64
C LEU A 151 14.68 -4.73 -8.03
N THR A 152 15.69 -4.29 -8.80
CA THR A 152 15.52 -3.77 -10.17
C THR A 152 15.65 -4.87 -11.22
N SER A 153 16.22 -6.03 -10.88
CA SER A 153 16.40 -7.15 -11.81
C SER A 153 15.03 -7.62 -12.27
N SER A 154 14.71 -7.22 -13.49
CA SER A 154 13.42 -7.42 -14.11
C SER A 154 13.32 -8.88 -14.53
N TYR A 155 12.93 -9.76 -13.59
CA TYR A 155 12.55 -11.14 -13.91
C TYR A 155 11.30 -11.21 -14.82
N PHE A 156 10.62 -10.08 -15.04
CA PHE A 156 9.41 -9.95 -15.86
C PHE A 156 9.65 -9.14 -17.15
N LYS A 157 10.49 -9.66 -18.06
CA LYS A 157 10.46 -9.23 -19.48
C LYS A 157 9.27 -9.86 -20.20
N TYR A 158 8.05 -9.38 -19.97
CA TYR A 158 6.86 -9.87 -20.68
C TYR A 158 6.43 -8.92 -21.82
N HIS A 159 6.23 -9.51 -22.99
CA HIS A 159 5.84 -8.84 -24.23
C HIS A 159 4.49 -8.09 -24.12
N TYR A 160 3.60 -8.53 -23.22
CA TYR A 160 2.26 -7.98 -23.05
C TYR A 160 2.24 -6.53 -22.50
N PHE A 161 3.32 -6.08 -21.84
CA PHE A 161 3.38 -4.72 -21.31
C PHE A 161 3.56 -3.63 -22.38
N LYS A 162 3.85 -4.00 -23.63
CA LYS A 162 3.87 -3.06 -24.77
C LYS A 162 2.48 -2.65 -25.26
N LEU A 163 1.42 -3.35 -24.82
CA LEU A 163 0.06 -3.13 -25.30
C LEU A 163 -0.71 -2.04 -24.54
N THR A 164 -0.16 -1.53 -23.43
CA THR A 164 -0.83 -0.51 -22.61
C THR A 164 -0.06 0.80 -22.62
N SER A 165 -0.76 1.91 -22.89
CA SER A 165 -0.23 3.28 -22.85
C SER A 165 -0.03 3.86 -21.45
N ILE A 166 -0.09 3.01 -20.41
CA ILE A 166 0.07 3.45 -19.03
C ILE A 166 1.56 3.69 -18.79
N SER A 167 1.93 4.94 -18.52
CA SER A 167 3.27 5.27 -18.02
C SER A 167 3.51 4.49 -16.74
N GLN A 168 4.34 3.47 -16.82
CA GLN A 168 4.79 2.72 -15.67
C GLN A 168 5.87 3.55 -14.99
N PRO A 169 5.68 4.05 -13.75
CA PRO A 169 6.73 4.74 -13.01
C PRO A 169 7.86 3.79 -12.56
N LEU A 170 8.03 2.62 -13.21
CA LEU A 170 8.87 1.53 -12.71
C LEU A 170 9.46 0.58 -13.76
N ILE A 171 9.28 0.80 -15.07
CA ILE A 171 9.88 -0.12 -16.07
C ILE A 171 10.95 0.53 -16.95
N ILE A 172 11.05 1.85 -17.02
CA ILE A 172 12.14 2.48 -17.78
C ILE A 172 12.58 3.77 -17.09
N THR A 173 13.61 3.64 -16.25
CA THR A 173 14.80 4.48 -16.29
C THR A 173 15.95 3.66 -15.76
#